data_AF-A0A0I9SH03-F1
#
_entry.id   AF-A0A0I9SH03-F1
#
_cell.length_a   1.000
_cell.length_b   1.000
_cell.length_c   1.000
_cell.angle_alpha   90.00
_cell.angle_beta   90.00
_cell.angle_gamma   90.00
#
_symmetry.space_group_name_H-M   'P 1'
#
loop_
_entity.id
_entity.type
_entity.pdbx_description
1 polymer ?
#
loop_
_entity_poly.entity_id
_entity_poly.type
_entity_poly.pdbx_seq_one_letter_code
_entity_poly.pdbx_strand_id
1 'polypeptide(L)' 'HITERGLRVADVAERLGVSAHSLYAWVKRYSKPQIQRQQVDDQQAELRRLRAELKRVTEERDILKKAAAYFAKESG' A
#
# COMPACT_ATOMS: atom_id res chain seq x y z
N HIS A 1 7.05 -20.94 14.16
CA HIS A 1 6.69 -20.93 12.72
C HIS A 1 7.67 -21.82 11.97
N ILE A 2 7.16 -22.68 11.09
CA ILE A 2 7.92 -23.71 10.37
C ILE A 2 7.84 -23.40 8.87
N THR A 3 8.91 -23.66 8.11
CA THR A 3 8.94 -23.54 6.64
C THR A 3 8.24 -24.73 5.99
N GLU A 4 7.99 -24.67 4.68
CA GLU A 4 7.36 -25.78 3.91
C GLU A 4 8.14 -27.11 4.02
N ARG A 5 9.43 -27.06 4.40
CA ARG A 5 10.29 -28.24 4.56
C ARG A 5 10.38 -28.75 6.01
N GLY A 6 9.49 -28.31 6.90
CA GLY A 6 9.49 -28.77 8.30
C GLY A 6 10.57 -28.15 9.20
N LEU A 7 11.33 -27.16 8.71
CA LEU A 7 12.40 -26.52 9.47
C LEU A 7 11.91 -25.25 10.20
N ARG A 8 12.43 -24.98 11.39
CA ARG A 8 12.10 -23.73 12.09
C ARG A 8 12.69 -22.54 11.33
N VAL A 9 11.90 -21.48 11.17
CA VAL A 9 12.33 -20.27 10.46
C VAL A 9 13.58 -19.65 11.08
N ALA A 10 13.77 -19.73 12.40
CA ALA A 10 14.96 -19.22 13.09
C ALA A 10 16.24 -19.96 12.65
N ASP A 11 16.22 -21.29 12.64
CA ASP A 11 17.38 -22.11 12.25
C ASP A 11 17.77 -21.87 10.77
N VAL A 12 16.77 -21.65 9.91
CA VAL A 12 16.99 -21.32 8.49
C VAL A 12 17.54 -19.90 8.34
N ALA A 13 17.04 -18.94 9.11
CA ALA A 13 17.51 -17.56 9.08
C ALA A 13 18.98 -17.45 9.51
N GLU A 14 19.35 -18.15 10.57
CA GLU A 14 20.74 -18.23 11.07
C GLU A 14 21.68 -18.82 10.02
N ARG A 15 21.32 -19.95 9.40
CA ARG A 15 22.11 -20.58 8.32
C ARG A 15 22.30 -19.67 7.10
N LEU A 16 21.29 -18.86 6.80
CA LEU A 16 21.32 -17.92 5.67
C LEU A 16 21.95 -16.57 6.04
N GLY A 17 22.33 -16.34 7.30
CA GLY A 17 22.89 -15.07 7.75
C GLY A 17 21.91 -13.89 7.67
N VAL A 18 20.61 -14.14 7.71
CA VAL A 18 19.56 -13.11 7.64
C VAL A 18 18.77 -13.04 8.93
N SER A 19 18.08 -11.93 9.17
CA SER A 19 17.16 -11.85 10.30
C SER A 19 15.96 -12.79 10.10
N ALA A 20 15.50 -13.41 11.19
CA ALA A 20 14.27 -14.22 11.16
C ALA A 20 13.04 -13.41 10.72
N HIS A 21 13.03 -12.09 11.00
CA HIS A 21 11.98 -11.19 10.56
C HIS A 21 11.95 -11.03 9.04
N SER A 22 13.11 -10.80 8.42
CA SER A 22 13.25 -10.71 6.95
C SER A 22 12.83 -12.01 6.28
N LEU A 23 13.29 -13.14 6.82
CA LEU A 23 12.91 -14.45 6.29
C LEU A 23 11.40 -14.70 6.42
N TYR A 24 10.79 -14.32 7.55
CA TYR A 24 9.34 -14.40 7.71
C TYR A 24 8.59 -13.54 6.69
N ALA A 25 9.05 -12.31 6.46
CA ALA A 25 8.49 -11.41 5.46
C ALA A 25 8.58 -12.01 4.05
N TRP A 26 9.70 -12.65 3.70
CA TRP A 26 9.85 -13.34 2.42
C TRP A 26 8.95 -14.57 2.32
N VAL A 27 8.93 -15.46 3.32
CA VAL A 27 8.03 -16.63 3.32
C VAL A 27 6.59 -16.17 3.12
N LYS A 28 6.14 -15.16 3.86
CA LYS A 28 4.78 -14.61 3.71
C LYS A 28 4.55 -14.04 2.32
N ARG A 29 5.46 -13.20 1.80
CA ARG A 29 5.32 -12.59 0.48
C ARG A 29 5.30 -13.64 -0.61
N TYR A 30 6.19 -14.63 -0.54
CA TYR A 30 6.41 -15.60 -1.61
C TYR A 30 5.57 -16.88 -1.50
N SER A 31 4.81 -17.06 -0.41
CA SER A 31 3.83 -18.16 -0.24
C SER A 31 2.72 -18.18 -1.30
N LYS A 32 2.50 -17.06 -2.00
CA LYS A 32 1.52 -16.95 -3.09
C LYS A 32 2.18 -17.03 -4.47
N PRO A 33 1.49 -17.57 -5.48
CA PRO A 33 1.94 -17.54 -6.88
C PRO A 33 2.25 -16.12 -7.35
N GLN A 34 3.26 -15.97 -8.22
CA GLN A 34 3.70 -14.67 -8.70
C GLN A 34 2.56 -13.84 -9.32
N ILE A 35 1.67 -14.47 -10.09
CA ILE A 35 0.52 -13.79 -10.72
C ILE A 35 -0.38 -13.16 -9.66
N GLN A 36 -0.68 -13.87 -8.57
CA GLN A 36 -1.51 -13.32 -7.49
C GLN A 36 -0.80 -12.19 -6.75
N ARG A 37 0.53 -12.26 -6.58
CA ARG A 37 1.31 -11.17 -5.97
C ARG A 37 1.28 -9.92 -6.84
N GLN A 38 1.47 -10.08 -8.14
CA GLN A 38 1.42 -8.97 -9.09
C GLN A 38 0.04 -8.31 -9.10
N GLN A 39 -1.04 -9.11 -9.13
CA GLN A 39 -2.41 -8.58 -9.05
C GLN A 39 -2.64 -7.76 -7.79
N VAL A 40 -2.16 -8.21 -6.63
CA VAL A 40 -2.28 -7.45 -5.37
C VAL A 40 -1.45 -6.16 -5.43
N ASP A 41 -0.23 -6.23 -5.94
CA ASP A 41 0.65 -5.05 -6.06
C ASP A 41 0.04 -4.01 -7.02
N ASP A 42 -0.55 -4.44 -8.13
CA ASP A 42 -1.25 -3.60 -9.12
C ASP A 42 -2.51 -2.97 -8.52
N GLN A 43 -3.33 -3.76 -7.81
CA GLN A 43 -4.52 -3.26 -7.11
C GLN A 43 -4.14 -2.20 -6.06
N GLN A 44 -3.05 -2.42 -5.31
CA GLN A 44 -2.57 -1.44 -4.34
C GLN A 44 -2.04 -0.17 -5.02
N ALA A 45 -1.39 -0.29 -6.19
CA ALA A 45 -0.96 0.86 -6.97
C ALA A 45 -2.15 1.70 -7.45
N GLU A 46 -3.18 1.05 -7.98
CA GLU A 46 -4.40 1.74 -8.42
C GLU A 46 -5.14 2.39 -7.24
N LEU A 47 -5.23 1.72 -6.09
CA LEU A 47 -5.80 2.32 -4.88
C LEU A 47 -5.04 3.59 -4.44
N ARG A 48 -3.70 3.59 -4.51
CA ARG A 48 -2.90 4.80 -4.20
C ARG A 48 -3.18 5.92 -5.19
N ARG A 49 -3.25 5.61 -6.49
CA ARG A 49 -3.58 6.56 -7.55
C ARG A 49 -4.97 7.17 -7.34
N LEU A 50 -5.98 6.34 -7.12
CA LEU A 50 -7.36 6.78 -6.91
C LEU A 50 -7.50 7.64 -5.66
N ARG A 51 -6.80 7.31 -4.57
CA ARG A 51 -6.78 8.14 -3.35
C ARG A 51 -6.13 9.51 -3.59
N ALA A 52 -5.04 9.55 -4.35
CA ALA A 52 -4.38 10.81 -4.70
C ALA A 52 -5.28 11.68 -5.58
N GLU A 53 -5.92 11.09 -6.58
CA GLU A 53 -6.85 11.79 -7.46
C GLU A 53 -8.08 12.30 -6.72
N LEU A 54 -8.68 11.46 -5.87
CA LEU A 54 -9.80 11.85 -5.02
C LEU A 54 -9.44 13.05 -4.13
N LYS A 55 -8.24 13.04 -3.55
CA LYS A 55 -7.75 14.17 -2.74
C LYS A 55 -7.64 15.44 -3.59
N ARG A 56 -6.99 15.36 -4.76
CA ARG A 56 -6.82 16.48 -5.69
C ARG A 56 -8.17 17.12 -6.07
N VAL A 57 -9.12 16.32 -6.55
CA VAL A 57 -10.43 16.84 -6.99
C VAL A 57 -11.27 17.38 -5.82
N THR A 58 -11.10 16.83 -4.63
CA THR A 58 -11.74 17.34 -3.41
C THR A 58 -11.21 18.72 -3.06
N GLU A 59 -9.89 18.91 -3.10
CA GLU A 59 -9.24 20.19 -2.84
C GLU A 59 -9.65 21.25 -3.88
N GLU A 60 -9.66 20.90 -5.17
CA GLU A 60 -10.11 21.78 -6.25
C GLU A 60 -11.55 22.25 -6.06
N ARG A 61 -12.46 21.31 -5.77
CA ARG A 61 -13.86 21.63 -5.45
C ARG A 61 -13.97 22.58 -4.27
N ASP A 62 -13.19 22.36 -3.22
CA ASP A 62 -13.26 23.16 -2.00
C ASP A 62 -12.69 24.57 -2.20
N ILE A 63 -11.67 24.72 -3.05
CA ILE A 63 -11.17 26.04 -3.49
C ILE A 63 -12.27 26.80 -4.24
N LEU A 64 -12.92 26.16 -5.22
CA LEU A 64 -13.99 26.80 -5.99
C LEU A 64 -15.17 27.22 -5.12
N LYS A 65 -15.57 26.38 -4.16
CA LYS A 65 -16.62 26.71 -3.20
C LYS A 65 -16.26 27.93 -2.34
N LYS A 66 -15.02 27.99 -1.85
CA LYS A 66 -14.53 29.14 -1.08
C LYS A 66 -14.53 30.42 -1.91
N ALA A 67 -14.08 30.34 -3.17
CA ALA A 67 -14.09 31.48 -4.08
C ALA A 67 -15.53 31.99 -4.34
N ALA A 68 -16.46 31.08 -4.66
CA ALA A 68 -17.86 31.44 -4.88
C ALA A 68 -18.50 32.11 -3.66
N ALA A 69 -18.24 31.58 -2.45
CA ALA A 69 -18.74 32.16 -1.21
C ALA A 69 -18.15 33.57 -0.95
N TYR A 70 -16.86 33.77 -1.23
CA TYR A 70 -16.22 35.07 -1.14
C TYR A 70 -16.88 36.10 -2.07
N PHE A 71 -17.03 35.76 -3.35
CA PHE A 71 -17.63 36.68 -4.32
C PHE A 71 -19.11 36.99 -4.04
N ALA A 72 -19.89 36.01 -3.58
CA ALA A 72 -21.28 36.23 -3.18
C ALA A 72 -21.40 37.22 -2.01
N LYS A 73 -20.44 37.24 -1.08
CA LYS A 73 -20.39 38.18 0.03
C LYS A 73 -20.01 39.60 -0.41
N GLU A 74 -19.09 39.74 -1.37
CA GLU A 74 -18.65 41.05 -1.87
C GLU A 74 -19.65 41.72 -2.83
N SER A 75 -20.58 40.95 -3.40
CA SER A 75 -21.56 41.43 -4.39
C SER A 75 -22.94 41.77 -3.80
N GLY A 76 -23.15 41.61 -2.49
CA GLY A 76 -24.39 41.90 -1.77
C GLY A 76 -24.19 42.98 -0.72
#